data_AF-A0A9D8F4B1-F1
#
_entry.id   AF-A0A9D8F4B1-F1
#
_cell.length_a   1.000
_cell.length_b   1.000
_cell.length_c   1.000
_cell.angle_alpha   90.00
_cell.angle_beta   90.00
_cell.angle_gamma   90.00
#
_symmetry.space_group_name_H-M   'P 1'
#
loop_
_entity.id
_entity.type
_entity.pdbx_description
1 polymer ?
#
loop_
_entity_poly.entity_id
_entity_poly.type
_entity_poly.pdbx_seq_one_letter_code
_entity_poly.pdbx_strand_id
1 'polypeptide(L)'
;MASHSRKVIITCAPTGVIHTPSMSPHLPVTADQIAEAGIAAVRPGAAILHLHARDPADGRPTQDPEAFRPFLEQLHSETDAVINFTTGGSPYLMTEGRMRLCGR
;
A
#
# COMPACT_ATOMS: atom_id res chain seq x y z
N MET A 1 -13.77 8.98 -36.67
CA MET A 1 -13.58 9.66 -35.36
C MET A 1 -13.15 8.59 -34.37
N ALA A 2 -11.97 8.70 -33.77
CA ALA A 2 -11.59 7.76 -32.71
C ALA A 2 -12.54 8.00 -31.53
N SER A 3 -13.28 6.97 -31.14
CA SER A 3 -14.04 7.01 -29.88
C SER A 3 -13.04 7.23 -28.76
N HIS A 4 -13.03 8.42 -28.16
CA HIS A 4 -12.25 8.66 -26.95
C HIS A 4 -12.95 7.96 -25.79
N SER A 5 -12.65 6.66 -25.63
CA SER A 5 -13.06 5.94 -24.44
C SER A 5 -12.42 6.65 -23.24
N ARG A 6 -13.27 7.15 -22.35
CA ARG A 6 -12.84 7.83 -21.13
C ARG A 6 -11.98 6.86 -20.31
N LYS A 7 -10.70 7.18 -20.13
CA LYS A 7 -9.80 6.35 -19.32
C LYS A 7 -10.30 6.31 -17.87
N VAL A 8 -10.31 5.12 -17.28
CA VAL A 8 -10.74 4.88 -15.90
C VAL A 8 -9.50 4.61 -15.06
N ILE A 9 -9.39 5.26 -13.91
CA ILE A 9 -8.31 5.04 -12.95
C ILE A 9 -8.77 4.01 -11.94
N ILE A 10 -8.03 2.91 -11.84
CA ILE A 10 -8.25 1.88 -10.83
C ILE A 10 -7.18 2.05 -9.75
N THR A 11 -7.61 2.22 -8.50
CA THR A 11 -6.72 2.22 -7.32
C THR A 11 -6.90 0.92 -6.56
N CYS A 12 -5.80 0.25 -6.22
CA CYS A 12 -5.81 -0.91 -5.34
C CYS A 12 -5.26 -0.54 -3.96
N ALA A 13 -5.96 -0.96 -2.90
CA ALA A 13 -5.52 -0.83 -1.51
C ALA A 13 -5.35 -2.25 -0.93
N PRO A 14 -4.15 -2.86 -1.03
CA PRO A 14 -3.99 -4.29 -0.81
C PRO A 14 -4.12 -4.72 0.66
N THR A 15 -3.92 -3.81 1.63
CA THR A 15 -3.93 -4.17 3.06
C THR A 15 -4.74 -3.21 3.95
N GLY A 16 -4.35 -1.93 4.05
CA GLY A 16 -4.98 -0.97 4.97
C GLY A 16 -4.65 -1.22 6.45
N VAL A 17 -5.40 -0.59 7.37
CA VAL A 17 -5.20 -0.73 8.83
C VAL A 17 -6.41 -1.27 9.60
N ILE A 18 -7.56 -1.43 8.94
CA ILE A 18 -8.83 -1.80 9.61
C ILE A 18 -8.90 -3.31 9.84
N HIS A 19 -8.64 -4.10 8.80
CA HIS A 19 -8.66 -5.56 8.92
C HIS A 19 -7.45 -6.07 9.70
N THR A 20 -7.64 -7.16 10.44
CA THR A 20 -6.60 -7.86 11.20
C THR A 20 -6.24 -9.20 10.54
N PRO A 21 -5.04 -9.76 10.78
CA PRO A 21 -4.65 -11.05 10.21
C PRO A 21 -5.61 -12.20 10.55
N SER A 22 -6.26 -12.14 11.72
CA SER A 22 -7.26 -13.12 12.15
C SER A 22 -8.54 -13.11 11.30
N MET A 23 -8.80 -12.06 10.53
CA MET A 23 -10.00 -11.94 9.69
C MET A 23 -9.83 -12.64 8.33
N SER A 24 -8.61 -12.80 7.84
CA SER A 24 -8.34 -13.46 6.56
C SER A 24 -6.90 -13.91 6.44
N PRO A 25 -6.64 -15.15 5.98
CA PRO A 25 -5.29 -15.62 5.66
C PRO A 25 -4.70 -14.92 4.41
N HIS A 26 -5.52 -14.16 3.67
CA HIS A 26 -5.11 -13.46 2.45
C HIS A 26 -4.76 -11.99 2.69
N LEU A 27 -4.82 -11.50 3.93
CA LEU A 27 -4.41 -10.15 4.25
C LEU A 27 -2.88 -10.03 4.14
N PRO A 28 -2.33 -9.19 3.23
CA PRO A 28 -0.89 -8.99 3.15
C PRO A 28 -0.36 -8.29 4.40
N VAL A 29 0.66 -8.90 5.03
CA VAL A 29 1.29 -8.40 6.25
C VAL A 29 2.76 -8.07 6.04
N THR A 30 3.53 -9.00 5.49
CA THR A 30 4.97 -8.79 5.27
C THR A 30 5.22 -7.87 4.08
N ALA A 31 6.42 -7.28 4.00
CA ALA A 31 6.80 -6.45 2.85
C ALA A 31 6.68 -7.21 1.52
N ASP A 32 7.17 -8.45 1.45
CA ASP A 32 7.08 -9.30 0.26
C ASP A 32 5.62 -9.55 -0.15
N GLN A 33 4.74 -9.86 0.81
CA GLN A 33 3.32 -10.06 0.54
C GLN A 33 2.65 -8.79 0.02
N ILE A 34 2.99 -7.63 0.58
CA ILE A 34 2.45 -6.33 0.16
C ILE A 34 2.92 -5.98 -1.25
N ALA A 35 4.20 -6.20 -1.55
CA ALA A 35 4.77 -5.96 -2.88
C ALA A 35 4.15 -6.91 -3.91
N GLU A 36 4.08 -8.21 -3.61
CA GLU A 36 3.46 -9.21 -4.49
C GLU A 36 1.99 -8.87 -4.78
N ALA A 37 1.21 -8.52 -3.76
CA ALA A 37 -0.18 -8.10 -3.92
C ALA A 37 -0.30 -6.83 -4.78
N GLY A 38 0.60 -5.86 -4.60
CA GLY A 38 0.65 -4.65 -5.42
C GLY A 38 0.95 -4.95 -6.89
N ILE A 39 2.01 -5.72 -7.16
CA ILE A 39 2.39 -6.13 -8.53
C ILE A 39 1.25 -6.92 -9.19
N ALA A 40 0.64 -7.86 -8.45
CA ALA A 40 -0.49 -8.65 -8.91
C ALA A 40 -1.72 -7.79 -9.23
N ALA A 41 -1.91 -6.66 -8.54
CA ALA A 41 -2.98 -5.70 -8.83
C ALA A 41 -2.67 -4.81 -10.04
N VAL A 42 -1.41 -4.44 -10.25
CA VAL A 42 -0.98 -3.62 -11.41
C VAL A 42 -1.09 -4.40 -12.72
N ARG A 43 -0.67 -5.69 -12.73
CA ARG A 43 -0.73 -6.55 -13.93
C ARG A 43 -2.08 -6.53 -14.68
N PRO A 44 -3.25 -6.64 -14.03
CA PRO A 44 -4.56 -6.54 -14.69
C PRO A 44 -5.06 -5.10 -14.91
N GLY A 45 -4.36 -4.07 -14.42
CA GLY A 45 -4.64 -2.67 -14.77
C GLY A 45 -4.83 -1.67 -13.63
N ALA A 46 -4.44 -1.97 -12.39
CA ALA A 46 -4.38 -0.94 -11.35
C ALA A 46 -3.33 0.13 -11.73
N ALA A 47 -3.75 1.40 -11.71
CA ALA A 47 -2.90 2.54 -12.04
C ALA A 47 -2.29 3.19 -10.79
N ILE A 48 -2.89 2.96 -9.62
CA ILE A 48 -2.46 3.53 -8.33
C ILE A 48 -2.47 2.43 -7.27
N LEU A 49 -1.44 2.41 -6.43
CA LEU A 49 -1.35 1.58 -5.23
C LEU A 49 -1.44 2.45 -3.98
N HIS A 50 -2.48 2.22 -3.16
CA HIS A 50 -2.68 2.87 -1.86
C HIS A 50 -2.10 2.01 -0.74
N LEU A 51 -0.99 2.44 -0.16
CA LEU A 51 -0.13 1.59 0.65
C LEU A 51 -0.14 1.94 2.14
N HIS A 52 -0.06 0.89 2.94
CA HIS A 52 0.09 0.89 4.39
C HIS A 52 1.14 -0.17 4.74
N ALA A 53 1.91 0.06 5.79
CA ALA A 53 2.82 -0.94 6.33
C ALA A 53 2.23 -1.61 7.58
N ARG A 54 2.70 -2.82 7.84
CA ARG A 54 2.39 -3.61 9.04
C ARG A 54 3.67 -4.14 9.65
N ASP A 55 3.63 -4.41 10.95
CA ASP A 55 4.68 -5.15 11.63
C ASP A 55 4.63 -6.61 11.18
N PRO A 56 5.72 -7.18 10.64
CA PRO A 56 5.72 -8.57 10.18
C PRO A 56 5.57 -9.60 11.31
N ALA A 57 5.83 -9.22 12.57
CA ALA A 57 5.75 -10.15 13.69
C ALA A 57 4.30 -10.48 14.08
N ASP A 58 3.39 -9.51 14.01
CA ASP A 58 2.02 -9.65 14.52
C ASP A 58 0.92 -9.02 13.62
N GLY A 59 1.32 -8.33 12.55
CA GLY A 59 0.42 -7.70 11.58
C GLY A 59 -0.22 -6.39 12.05
N ARG A 60 0.21 -5.82 13.19
CA ARG A 60 -0.28 -4.51 13.64
C ARG A 60 0.12 -3.42 12.65
N PRO A 61 -0.71 -2.39 12.43
CA PRO A 61 -0.35 -1.26 11.58
C PRO A 61 0.89 -0.52 12.12
N THR A 62 1.77 -0.07 11.22
CA THR A 62 2.92 0.79 11.56
C THR A 62 3.01 1.99 10.62
N GLN A 63 3.56 3.10 11.13
CA GLN A 63 3.93 4.28 10.34
C GLN A 63 5.43 4.60 10.44
N ASP A 64 6.23 3.59 10.74
CA ASP A 64 7.69 3.68 10.62
C ASP A 64 8.09 3.69 9.13
N PRO A 65 8.75 4.74 8.62
CA PRO A 65 9.22 4.78 7.24
C PRO A 65 10.10 3.59 6.83
N GLU A 66 10.86 3.00 7.77
CA GLU A 66 11.70 1.85 7.46
C GLU A 66 10.88 0.58 7.20
N ALA A 67 9.65 0.49 7.71
CA ALA A 67 8.73 -0.60 7.36
C ALA A 67 8.16 -0.46 5.94
N PHE A 68 8.21 0.73 5.33
CA PHE A 68 7.73 0.96 3.97
C PHE A 68 8.81 0.65 2.92
N ARG A 69 10.07 0.95 3.24
CA ARG A 69 11.19 0.90 2.30
C ARG A 69 11.27 -0.40 1.48
N PRO A 70 11.21 -1.62 2.07
CA PRO A 70 11.49 -2.84 1.32
C PRO A 70 10.46 -3.11 0.21
N PHE A 71 9.16 -2.98 0.52
CA PHE A 71 8.14 -3.20 -0.51
C PHE A 71 8.09 -2.08 -1.55
N LEU A 72 8.52 -0.87 -1.19
CA LEU A 72 8.61 0.24 -2.15
C LEU A 72 9.73 0.06 -3.16
N GLU A 73 10.89 -0.39 -2.72
CA GLU A 73 12.01 -0.68 -3.61
C GLU A 73 11.60 -1.74 -4.63
N GLN A 74 10.92 -2.80 -4.18
CA GLN A 74 10.40 -3.85 -5.07
C GLN A 74 9.28 -3.36 -6.00
N LEU A 75 8.30 -2.59 -5.49
CA LEU A 75 7.23 -2.04 -6.33
C LEU A 75 7.77 -1.08 -7.39
N HIS A 76 8.80 -0.30 -7.04
CA HIS A 76 9.46 0.64 -7.96
C HIS A 76 10.25 -0.09 -9.05
N SER A 77 10.87 -1.23 -8.74
CA SER A 77 11.60 -2.02 -9.76
C SER A 77 10.68 -2.79 -10.71
N GLU A 78 9.45 -3.11 -10.28
CA GLU A 78 8.55 -4.03 -11.00
C GLU A 78 7.35 -3.33 -11.66
N THR A 79 7.06 -2.07 -11.33
CA THR A 79 5.85 -1.38 -11.80
C THR A 79 6.03 0.12 -12.03
N ASP A 80 5.26 0.68 -12.96
CA ASP A 80 5.12 2.14 -13.19
C ASP A 80 3.89 2.73 -12.47
N ALA A 81 3.27 1.99 -11.56
CA ALA A 81 2.06 2.45 -10.88
C ALA A 81 2.35 3.62 -9.94
N VAL A 82 1.40 4.55 -9.83
CA VAL A 82 1.51 5.67 -8.90
C VAL A 82 1.48 5.13 -7.47
N ILE A 83 2.52 5.46 -6.71
CA ILE A 83 2.59 5.11 -5.30
C ILE A 83 1.88 6.18 -4.47
N ASN A 84 0.86 5.77 -3.72
CA ASN A 84 0.09 6.62 -2.82
C ASN A 84 0.25 6.12 -1.37
N PHE A 85 0.96 6.90 -0.56
CA PHE A 85 1.16 6.59 0.85
C PHE A 85 0.05 7.13 1.73
N THR A 86 -0.33 6.35 2.74
CA THR A 86 -1.28 6.82 3.73
C THR A 86 -0.69 7.88 4.66
N THR A 87 -1.41 8.98 4.82
CA THR A 87 -1.28 9.93 5.94
C THR A 87 -2.39 9.74 6.98
N GLY A 88 -3.20 8.68 6.81
CA GLY A 88 -4.17 8.21 7.78
C GLY A 88 -3.48 7.33 8.82
N GLY A 89 -2.84 6.25 8.37
CA GLY A 89 -2.30 5.22 9.27
C GLY A 89 -3.38 4.68 10.22
N SER A 90 -2.94 4.17 11.38
CA SER A 90 -3.87 3.78 12.46
C SER A 90 -4.60 5.02 13.02
N PRO A 91 -5.93 4.93 13.29
CA PRO A 91 -6.70 6.03 13.87
C PRO A 91 -6.24 6.41 15.29
N TYR A 92 -5.44 5.55 15.94
CA TYR A 92 -4.89 5.78 17.26
C TYR A 92 -3.56 6.56 17.25
N LEU A 93 -2.99 6.83 16.06
CA LEU A 93 -1.78 7.64 15.93
C LEU A 93 -2.10 9.13 15.95
N MET A 94 -1.29 9.89 16.69
CA MET A 94 -1.30 11.36 16.62
C MET A 94 -0.87 11.83 15.21
N THR A 95 -1.34 13.01 14.82
CA THR A 95 -1.08 13.60 13.49
C THR A 95 0.39 13.60 13.10
N GLU A 96 1.29 13.95 14.03
CA GLU A 96 2.74 13.96 13.77
C GLU A 96 3.27 12.55 13.44
N GLY A 97 2.80 11.52 14.15
CA GLY A 97 3.11 10.13 13.85
C GLY A 97 2.62 9.70 12.46
N ARG A 98 1.45 10.20 12.05
CA ARG A 98 0.85 9.90 10.73
C ARG A 98 1.57 10.59 9.57
N MET A 99 2.21 11.73 9.82
CA MET A 99 2.90 12.55 8.81
C MET A 99 4.38 12.20 8.65
N ARG A 100 4.91 11.25 9.41
CA ARG A 100 6.34 10.87 9.37
C ARG A 100 6.86 10.51 7.98
N LEU A 101 6.01 9.96 7.11
CA LEU A 101 6.35 9.63 5.73
C LEU A 101 6.49 10.86 4.82
N CYS A 102 5.84 11.98 5.14
CA CYS A 102 5.87 13.20 4.34
C CYS A 102 6.94 14.20 4.80
N GLY A 103 7.62 13.92 5.91
CA GLY A 103 8.47 14.88 6.62
C GLY A 103 9.95 14.90 6.23
N ARG A 104 10.30 14.53 4.99
CA ARG A 104 11.67 14.72 4.46
C ARG A 104 11.64 15.40 3.10
#